data_AF-A0A9P4LZU9-F1
#
_entry.id   AF-A0A9P4LZU9-F1
#
_cell.length_a   1.000
_cell.length_b   1.000
_cell.length_c   1.000
_cell.angle_alpha   90.00
_cell.angle_beta   90.00
_cell.angle_gamma   90.00
#
_symmetry.space_group_name_H-M   'P 1'
#
loop_
_entity.id
_entity.type
_entity.pdbx_description
1 polymer ?
#
loop_
_entity_poly.entity_id
_entity_poly.type
_entity_poly.pdbx_seq_one_letter_code
_entity_poly.pdbx_strand_id
1 'polypeptide(L)'
;MQKHHRCDLALALQTSSKPIFFTPDNVPWKLASAREAVLPLHEMKITNDFQIDTQIFLDGLDSQLAAVWTAMSQFCSLVNDAVERDMHLIVDQVFLSSMGSIMYRLLHFRFKAGSLDETVRLALVAFCSPIFLQWQNIKLVDPSLAHNYRKSLAGLNALRCGATPGAFLWLMMIGGTSIFHEPDDIAWLKTWLRRTIKLCSISSWDQMRDILNSFLWIGLIYDKPGQDFFKNCVH
;
A
#
# COMPACT_ATOMS: atom_id res chain seq x y z
N MET A 1 -16.08 14.27 -14.20
CA MET A 1 -16.16 13.98 -12.76
C MET A 1 -14.83 13.49 -12.18
N GLN A 2 -14.19 12.47 -12.77
CA GLN A 2 -12.90 11.89 -12.33
C GLN A 2 -11.77 12.89 -12.03
N LYS A 3 -11.60 13.94 -12.84
CA LYS A 3 -10.55 14.95 -12.65
C LYS A 3 -10.71 15.73 -11.33
N HIS A 4 -11.94 16.09 -10.94
CA HIS A 4 -12.19 16.85 -9.71
C HIS A 4 -11.86 16.05 -8.44
N HIS A 5 -12.21 14.76 -8.40
CA HIS A 5 -11.88 13.89 -7.27
C HIS A 5 -10.36 13.67 -7.12
N ARG A 6 -9.65 13.48 -8.23
CA ARG A 6 -8.18 13.39 -8.20
C ARG A 6 -7.53 14.69 -7.71
N CYS A 7 -8.01 15.84 -8.18
CA CYS A 7 -7.50 17.15 -7.73
C CYS A 7 -7.75 17.37 -6.23
N ASP A 8 -8.93 17.04 -5.73
CA ASP A 8 -9.28 17.15 -4.31
C ASP A 8 -8.38 16.26 -3.43
N LEU A 9 -8.21 14.98 -3.80
CA LEU A 9 -7.29 14.06 -3.11
C LEU A 9 -5.83 14.53 -3.15
N ALA A 10 -5.36 15.01 -4.30
CA ALA A 10 -4.00 15.51 -4.45
C ALA A 10 -3.76 16.76 -3.59
N LEU A 11 -4.71 17.70 -3.56
CA LEU A 11 -4.62 18.89 -2.72
C LEU A 11 -4.63 18.54 -1.24
N ALA A 12 -5.50 17.62 -0.82
CA ALA A 12 -5.57 17.14 0.56
C ALA A 12 -4.24 16.52 1.01
N LEU A 13 -3.61 15.71 0.16
CA LEU A 13 -2.28 15.14 0.40
C LEU A 13 -1.20 16.21 0.52
N GLN A 14 -1.12 17.15 -0.43
CA GLN A 14 -0.09 18.20 -0.42
C GLN A 14 -0.20 19.14 0.77
N THR A 15 -1.41 19.37 1.26
CA THR A 15 -1.67 20.34 2.33
C THR A 15 -1.86 19.67 3.69
N SER A 16 -1.77 18.34 3.77
CA SER A 16 -2.15 17.57 4.97
C SER A 16 -3.55 17.90 5.49
N SER A 17 -4.45 18.37 4.61
CA SER A 17 -5.82 18.73 4.94
C SER A 17 -6.78 17.57 4.66
N LYS A 18 -8.06 17.75 5.03
CA LYS A 18 -9.09 16.76 4.69
C LYS A 18 -9.60 17.06 3.28
N PRO A 19 -9.83 16.02 2.45
CA PRO A 19 -10.47 16.23 1.17
C PRO A 19 -11.91 16.73 1.37
N ILE A 20 -12.40 17.54 0.43
CA ILE A 20 -13.69 18.23 0.52
C ILE A 20 -14.82 17.33 0.03
N PHE A 21 -14.58 16.50 -0.99
CA PHE A 21 -15.56 15.55 -1.48
C PHE A 21 -15.62 14.31 -0.58
N PHE A 22 -16.73 13.57 -0.65
CA PHE A 22 -16.94 12.32 0.11
C PHE A 22 -16.53 12.43 1.59
N THR A 23 -17.29 13.23 2.35
CA THR A 23 -17.25 13.24 3.82
C THR A 23 -17.48 11.82 4.37
N PRO A 24 -17.07 11.51 5.61
CA PRO A 24 -17.22 10.17 6.17
C PRO A 24 -18.63 9.58 6.00
N ASP A 25 -19.66 10.43 6.06
CA ASP A 25 -21.07 10.04 5.92
C ASP A 25 -21.50 9.75 4.47
N ASN A 26 -20.72 10.22 3.47
CA ASN A 26 -21.03 10.15 2.04
C ASN A 26 -20.07 9.26 1.24
N VAL A 27 -19.01 8.72 1.86
CA VAL A 27 -18.18 7.70 1.22
C VAL A 27 -19.04 6.46 1.00
N PRO A 28 -19.09 5.87 -0.21
CA PRO A 28 -19.69 4.55 -0.40
C PRO A 28 -18.96 3.53 0.49
N TRP A 29 -19.57 3.21 1.64
CA TRP A 29 -19.01 2.28 2.62
C TRP A 29 -18.96 0.85 2.10
N LYS A 30 -19.87 0.53 1.18
CA LYS A 30 -19.76 -0.66 0.34
C LYS A 30 -18.57 -0.48 -0.59
N LEU A 31 -17.48 -1.11 -0.18
CA LEU A 31 -16.46 -1.54 -1.10
C LEU A 31 -17.16 -2.41 -2.12
N ALA A 32 -17.40 -1.87 -3.32
CA ALA A 32 -17.76 -2.68 -4.46
C ALA A 32 -16.62 -3.69 -4.56
N SER A 33 -16.83 -4.90 -4.05
CA SER A 33 -15.80 -5.90 -4.16
C SER A 33 -15.58 -6.03 -5.66
N ALA A 34 -14.35 -5.81 -6.12
CA ALA A 34 -14.02 -5.99 -7.53
C ALA A 34 -14.48 -7.39 -8.00
N ARG A 35 -14.56 -8.33 -7.05
CA ARG A 35 -15.14 -9.68 -7.15
C ARG A 35 -16.63 -9.74 -7.44
N GLU A 36 -17.48 -8.87 -6.90
CA GLU A 36 -18.93 -8.86 -7.22
C GLU A 36 -19.22 -8.34 -8.62
N ALA A 37 -18.37 -7.44 -9.15
CA ALA A 37 -18.44 -6.99 -10.54
C ALA A 37 -17.92 -8.05 -11.54
N VAL A 38 -17.19 -9.06 -11.06
CA VAL A 38 -16.53 -10.09 -11.87
C VAL A 38 -16.74 -11.47 -11.21
N LEU A 39 -17.94 -12.05 -11.34
CA LEU A 39 -18.19 -13.46 -11.02
C LEU A 39 -17.66 -14.40 -12.13
N PRO A 40 -17.32 -15.67 -11.83
CA PRO A 40 -16.68 -16.22 -10.65
C PRO A 40 -15.23 -16.61 -11.00
N LEU A 41 -14.24 -15.87 -10.49
CA LEU A 41 -12.86 -16.34 -10.57
C LEU A 41 -12.66 -17.43 -9.51
N HIS A 42 -12.32 -18.60 -10.03
CA HIS A 42 -11.96 -19.86 -9.37
C HIS A 42 -11.38 -19.70 -7.96
N GLU A 43 -11.74 -20.62 -7.07
CA GLU A 43 -11.03 -20.85 -5.80
C GLU A 43 -9.54 -21.09 -6.09
N MET A 44 -8.73 -20.04 -5.94
CA MET A 44 -7.29 -20.17 -6.00
C MET A 44 -6.85 -20.83 -4.70
N LYS A 45 -6.58 -22.14 -4.76
CA LYS A 45 -5.75 -22.81 -3.76
C LYS A 45 -4.33 -22.27 -3.90
N ILE A 46 -3.99 -21.27 -3.08
CA ILE A 46 -2.61 -20.92 -2.81
C ILE A 46 -2.33 -21.37 -1.38
N THR A 47 -1.92 -22.62 -1.24
CA THR A 47 -1.27 -23.08 0.00
C THR A 47 0.09 -22.42 0.07
N ASN A 48 0.32 -21.48 0.98
CA ASN A 48 1.66 -21.01 1.35
C ASN A 48 1.62 -20.24 2.68
N ASP A 49 2.66 -20.42 3.50
CA ASP A 49 2.84 -19.80 4.83
C ASP A 49 2.61 -18.27 4.85
N PHE A 50 2.84 -17.59 3.73
CA PHE A 50 2.62 -16.15 3.60
C PHE A 50 1.16 -15.70 3.74
N GLN A 51 0.18 -16.56 3.46
CA GLN A 51 -1.23 -16.22 3.64
C GLN A 51 -1.59 -16.14 5.14
N ILE A 52 -0.97 -17.01 5.95
CA ILE A 52 -1.08 -16.99 7.41
C ILE A 52 -0.45 -15.70 7.94
N ASP A 53 0.72 -15.33 7.42
CA ASP A 53 1.39 -14.08 7.80
C ASP A 53 0.55 -12.83 7.50
N THR A 54 -0.08 -12.78 6.32
CA THR A 54 -0.99 -11.68 5.95
C THR A 54 -2.22 -11.66 6.85
N GLN A 55 -2.80 -12.81 7.19
CA GLN A 55 -3.97 -12.87 8.08
C GLN A 55 -3.64 -12.41 9.51
N ILE A 56 -2.53 -12.90 10.08
CA ILE A 56 -2.05 -12.48 11.41
C ILE A 56 -1.82 -10.96 11.43
N PHE A 57 -1.20 -10.43 10.36
CA PHE A 57 -0.99 -9.00 10.23
C PHE A 57 -2.31 -8.22 10.17
N LEU A 58 -3.31 -8.71 9.44
CA LEU A 58 -4.62 -8.07 9.33
C LEU A 58 -5.44 -8.12 10.62
N ASP A 59 -5.36 -9.22 11.36
CA ASP A 59 -6.03 -9.39 12.66
C ASP A 59 -5.50 -8.40 13.70
N GLY A 60 -4.27 -7.90 13.51
CA GLY A 60 -3.66 -6.88 14.36
C GLY A 60 -4.07 -5.44 14.04
N LEU A 61 -4.87 -5.19 13.00
CA LEU A 61 -5.27 -3.85 12.57
C LEU A 61 -6.68 -3.46 13.03
N ASP A 62 -6.93 -2.16 13.08
CA ASP A 62 -8.28 -1.62 13.14
C ASP A 62 -9.16 -2.21 12.02
N SER A 63 -10.37 -2.64 12.38
CA SER A 63 -11.29 -3.32 11.45
C SER A 63 -11.60 -2.52 10.18
N GLN A 64 -11.66 -1.18 10.25
CA GLN A 64 -11.92 -0.36 9.07
C GLN A 64 -10.67 -0.24 8.20
N LEU A 65 -9.49 -0.18 8.82
CA LEU A 65 -8.22 -0.21 8.10
C LEU A 65 -8.00 -1.57 7.40
N ALA A 66 -8.29 -2.68 8.08
CA ALA A 66 -8.25 -4.02 7.50
C ALA A 66 -9.23 -4.17 6.31
N ALA A 67 -10.42 -3.56 6.40
CA ALA A 67 -11.37 -3.53 5.28
C ALA A 67 -10.81 -2.74 4.07
N VAL A 68 -10.15 -1.59 4.31
CA VAL A 68 -9.48 -0.81 3.26
C VAL A 68 -8.28 -1.57 2.67
N TRP A 69 -7.53 -2.32 3.49
CA TRP A 69 -6.49 -3.20 2.98
C TRP A 69 -7.06 -4.28 2.06
N THR A 70 -8.11 -4.97 2.51
CA THR A 70 -8.77 -6.05 1.77
C THR A 70 -9.30 -5.55 0.42
N ALA A 71 -9.89 -4.36 0.41
CA ALA A 71 -10.28 -3.67 -0.81
C ALA A 71 -9.14 -3.51 -1.80
N MET A 72 -8.02 -3.01 -1.30
CA MET A 72 -6.85 -2.73 -2.11
C MET A 72 -6.23 -4.02 -2.63
N SER A 73 -6.23 -5.09 -1.82
CA SER A 73 -5.78 -6.42 -2.24
C SER A 73 -6.60 -6.95 -3.41
N GLN A 74 -7.94 -6.84 -3.34
CA GLN A 74 -8.81 -7.22 -4.45
C GLN A 74 -8.56 -6.38 -5.71
N PHE A 75 -8.32 -5.08 -5.55
CA PHE A 75 -7.96 -4.20 -6.66
C PHE A 75 -6.61 -4.59 -7.28
N CYS A 76 -5.59 -4.87 -6.45
CA CYS A 76 -4.27 -5.33 -6.91
C CYS A 76 -4.39 -6.62 -7.72
N SER A 77 -5.13 -7.62 -7.21
CA SER A 77 -5.38 -8.87 -7.94
C SER A 77 -6.06 -8.61 -9.29
N LEU A 78 -7.11 -7.77 -9.31
CA LEU A 78 -7.79 -7.44 -10.56
C LEU A 78 -6.85 -6.78 -11.58
N VAL A 79 -6.02 -5.83 -11.15
CA VAL A 79 -5.07 -5.14 -12.05
C VAL A 79 -4.02 -6.10 -12.57
N ASN A 80 -3.43 -6.94 -11.70
CA ASN A 80 -2.45 -7.92 -12.12
C ASN A 80 -3.06 -8.93 -13.12
N ASP A 81 -4.27 -9.43 -12.85
CA ASP A 81 -5.00 -10.32 -13.77
C ASP A 81 -5.38 -9.64 -15.10
N ALA A 82 -5.79 -8.37 -15.06
CA ALA A 82 -6.20 -7.62 -16.25
C ALA A 82 -5.01 -7.33 -17.18
N VAL A 83 -3.81 -7.10 -16.62
CA VAL A 83 -2.57 -6.93 -17.38
C VAL A 83 -2.19 -8.23 -18.08
N GLU A 84 -2.37 -9.39 -17.42
CA GLU A 84 -2.14 -10.69 -18.06
C GLU A 84 -3.12 -10.99 -19.21
N ARG A 85 -4.30 -10.37 -19.19
CA ARG A 85 -5.43 -10.68 -20.10
C ARG A 85 -5.81 -9.55 -21.06
N ASP A 86 -5.05 -8.45 -21.10
CA ASP A 86 -5.27 -7.27 -21.96
C ASP A 86 -6.69 -6.63 -21.81
N MET A 87 -7.24 -6.61 -20.59
CA MET A 87 -8.61 -6.14 -20.32
C MET A 87 -8.64 -4.66 -19.90
N HIS A 88 -8.93 -3.74 -20.83
CA HIS A 88 -8.87 -2.29 -20.55
C HIS A 88 -10.18 -1.64 -20.03
N LEU A 89 -11.36 -2.06 -20.48
CA LEU A 89 -12.61 -1.29 -20.26
C LEU A 89 -13.28 -1.50 -18.88
N ILE A 90 -13.09 -2.67 -18.25
CA ILE A 90 -13.65 -2.97 -16.91
C ILE A 90 -12.86 -2.23 -15.81
N VAL A 91 -11.63 -1.82 -16.11
CA VAL A 91 -10.72 -1.20 -15.15
C VAL A 91 -11.17 0.22 -14.79
N ASP A 92 -11.72 1.02 -15.70
CA ASP A 92 -11.96 2.45 -15.44
C ASP A 92 -13.03 2.72 -14.37
N GLN A 93 -14.16 2.00 -14.41
CA GLN A 93 -15.23 2.18 -13.41
C GLN A 93 -14.80 1.62 -12.04
N VAL A 94 -14.16 0.45 -12.04
CA VAL A 94 -13.63 -0.17 -10.82
C VAL A 94 -12.52 0.70 -10.22
N PHE A 95 -11.67 1.30 -11.05
CA PHE A 95 -10.62 2.23 -10.64
C PHE A 95 -11.20 3.43 -9.93
N LEU A 96 -12.22 4.06 -10.51
CA LEU A 96 -12.85 5.25 -9.90
C LEU A 96 -13.52 4.95 -8.56
N SER A 97 -14.26 3.83 -8.50
CA SER A 97 -14.90 3.36 -7.28
C SER A 97 -13.87 3.01 -6.19
N SER A 98 -12.80 2.31 -6.58
CA SER A 98 -11.70 1.91 -5.68
C SER A 98 -10.94 3.13 -5.16
N MET A 99 -10.58 4.08 -6.04
CA MET A 99 -9.96 5.34 -5.66
C MET A 99 -10.80 6.08 -4.63
N GLY A 100 -12.11 6.24 -4.90
CA GLY A 100 -13.04 6.94 -4.01
C GLY A 100 -13.15 6.26 -2.64
N SER A 101 -13.39 4.95 -2.61
CA SER A 101 -13.58 4.20 -1.36
C SER A 101 -12.30 4.02 -0.54
N ILE A 102 -11.13 3.95 -1.17
CA ILE A 102 -9.84 3.71 -0.50
C ILE A 102 -9.20 5.03 -0.07
N MET A 103 -8.94 5.95 -1.02
CA MET A 103 -8.15 7.15 -0.73
C MET A 103 -8.85 8.10 0.24
N TYR A 104 -10.16 8.32 0.08
CA TYR A 104 -10.88 9.20 0.99
C TYR A 104 -10.89 8.64 2.42
N ARG A 105 -11.05 7.33 2.63
CA ARG A 105 -11.00 6.73 3.97
C ARG A 105 -9.62 6.86 4.61
N LEU A 106 -8.56 6.55 3.85
CA LEU A 106 -7.19 6.65 4.34
C LEU A 106 -6.82 8.07 4.80
N LEU A 107 -7.34 9.09 4.12
CA LEU A 107 -7.13 10.50 4.50
C LEU A 107 -7.96 10.94 5.71
N HIS A 108 -9.10 10.29 5.96
CA HIS A 108 -9.97 10.59 7.11
C HIS A 108 -9.56 9.85 8.38
N PHE A 109 -8.96 8.67 8.27
CA PHE A 109 -8.50 7.90 9.42
C PHE A 109 -7.46 8.66 10.26
N ARG A 110 -7.57 8.47 11.57
CA ARG A 110 -6.67 9.03 12.58
C ARG A 110 -6.33 7.94 13.58
N PHE A 111 -5.09 7.50 13.55
CA PHE A 111 -4.58 6.52 14.51
C PHE A 111 -3.50 7.14 15.39
N LYS A 112 -3.16 6.46 16.48
CA LYS A 112 -2.11 6.91 17.39
C LYS A 112 -0.76 6.87 16.68
N ALA A 113 0.01 7.96 16.73
CA ALA A 113 1.36 8.00 16.17
C ALA A 113 2.24 6.87 16.75
N GLY A 114 2.96 6.15 15.88
CA GLY A 114 3.78 5.00 16.26
C GLY A 114 2.99 3.70 16.52
N SER A 115 1.67 3.69 16.27
CA SER A 115 0.89 2.45 16.22
C SER A 115 1.11 1.72 14.89
N LEU A 116 0.79 0.42 14.88
CA LEU A 116 0.76 -0.34 13.64
C LEU A 116 -0.25 0.27 12.66
N ASP A 117 -1.46 0.59 13.14
CA ASP A 117 -2.53 1.18 12.32
C ASP A 117 -2.08 2.47 11.61
N GLU A 118 -1.44 3.39 12.32
CA GLU A 118 -0.96 4.63 11.72
C GLU A 118 0.13 4.37 10.67
N THR A 119 1.04 3.43 10.96
CA THR A 119 2.11 3.07 10.02
C THR A 119 1.52 2.45 8.75
N VAL A 120 0.57 1.53 8.90
CA VAL A 120 -0.11 0.88 7.77
C VAL A 120 -0.96 1.88 6.98
N ARG A 121 -1.68 2.78 7.67
CA ARG A 121 -2.45 3.85 7.02
C ARG A 121 -1.56 4.73 6.15
N LEU A 122 -0.41 5.18 6.68
CA LEU A 122 0.55 6.00 5.94
C LEU A 122 1.18 5.24 4.77
N ALA A 123 1.53 3.95 4.97
CA ALA A 123 2.03 3.10 3.90
C ALA A 123 0.99 2.93 2.77
N LEU A 124 -0.28 2.68 3.12
CA LEU A 124 -1.37 2.58 2.13
C LEU A 124 -1.58 3.89 1.38
N VAL A 125 -1.50 5.05 2.05
CA VAL A 125 -1.56 6.35 1.36
C VAL A 125 -0.44 6.46 0.32
N ALA A 126 0.79 6.13 0.70
CA ALA A 126 1.93 6.17 -0.21
C ALA A 126 1.85 5.15 -1.34
N PHE A 127 1.34 3.95 -1.06
CA PHE A 127 1.14 2.88 -2.05
C PHE A 127 0.04 3.23 -3.06
N CYS A 128 -1.07 3.80 -2.58
CA CYS A 128 -2.23 4.11 -3.41
C CYS A 128 -2.04 5.41 -4.22
N SER A 129 -1.22 6.35 -3.75
CA SER A 129 -0.98 7.63 -4.41
C SER A 129 -0.50 7.49 -5.87
N PRO A 130 0.56 6.74 -6.19
CA PRO A 130 0.99 6.59 -7.57
C PRO A 130 -0.01 5.81 -8.42
N ILE A 131 -0.78 4.90 -7.83
CA ILE A 131 -1.79 4.10 -8.53
C ILE A 131 -2.98 4.97 -8.95
N PHE A 132 -3.53 5.75 -8.03
CA PHE A 132 -4.77 6.47 -8.25
C PHE A 132 -4.60 7.92 -8.72
N LEU A 133 -3.48 8.55 -8.35
CA LEU A 133 -3.27 9.99 -8.46
C LEU A 133 -2.13 10.39 -9.41
N GLN A 134 -1.40 9.45 -10.02
CA GLN A 134 -0.48 9.80 -11.12
C GLN A 134 -1.27 10.27 -12.35
N TRP A 135 -1.63 11.54 -12.28
CA TRP A 135 -2.11 12.37 -13.36
C TRP A 135 -1.01 13.42 -13.60
N GLN A 136 -0.51 13.51 -14.84
CA GLN A 136 0.49 14.50 -15.28
C GLN A 136 1.84 14.53 -14.53
N ASN A 137 2.40 13.38 -14.12
CA ASN A 137 3.74 13.33 -13.50
C ASN A 137 3.90 14.18 -12.23
N ILE A 138 2.80 14.53 -11.55
CA ILE A 138 2.88 15.28 -10.29
C ILE A 138 3.44 14.34 -9.22
N LYS A 139 4.72 14.54 -8.87
CA LYS A 139 5.32 13.92 -7.70
C LYS A 139 4.68 14.57 -6.47
N LEU A 140 3.77 13.85 -5.82
CA LEU A 140 3.23 14.22 -4.52
C LEU A 140 4.31 14.00 -3.46
N VAL A 141 5.31 14.89 -3.44
CA VAL A 141 6.27 14.95 -2.34
C VAL A 141 5.58 15.75 -1.25
N ASP A 142 4.93 15.06 -0.32
CA ASP A 142 4.54 15.64 0.96
C ASP A 142 5.68 15.37 1.95
N PRO A 143 6.52 16.38 2.29
CA PRO A 143 7.60 16.19 3.25
C PRO A 143 7.10 15.75 4.62
N SER A 144 5.84 16.07 4.97
CA SER A 144 5.24 15.65 6.21
C SER A 144 4.94 14.15 6.21
N LEU A 145 4.60 13.56 5.06
CA LEU A 145 4.37 12.12 4.91
C LEU A 145 5.64 11.34 5.21
N ALA A 146 6.78 11.73 4.65
CA ALA A 146 8.06 11.08 4.91
C ALA A 146 8.46 11.16 6.39
N HIS A 147 8.35 12.35 6.99
CA HIS A 147 8.65 12.54 8.40
C HIS A 147 7.73 11.69 9.30
N ASN A 148 6.42 11.74 9.07
CA ASN A 148 5.43 10.99 9.85
C ASN A 148 5.60 9.49 9.68
N TYR A 149 5.88 9.03 8.46
CA TYR A 149 6.12 7.61 8.17
C TYR A 149 7.37 7.10 8.88
N ARG A 150 8.49 7.82 8.76
CA ARG A 150 9.73 7.47 9.46
C ARG A 150 9.52 7.41 10.97
N LYS A 151 8.86 8.43 11.55
CA LYS A 151 8.55 8.47 12.98
C LYS A 151 7.67 7.30 13.41
N SER A 152 6.63 6.97 12.63
CA SER A 152 5.72 5.87 12.94
C SER A 152 6.42 4.51 12.83
N LEU A 153 7.15 4.28 11.75
CA LEU A 153 7.90 3.06 11.49
C LEU A 153 9.03 2.84 12.53
N ALA A 154 9.74 3.90 12.93
CA ALA A 154 10.74 3.85 14.00
C ALA A 154 10.13 3.56 15.38
N GLY A 155 8.87 3.96 15.59
CA GLY A 155 8.13 3.70 16.82
C GLY A 155 7.59 2.27 16.94
N LEU A 156 7.59 1.50 15.84
CA LEU A 156 7.14 0.11 15.85
C LEU A 156 8.15 -0.77 16.59
N ASN A 157 7.68 -1.38 17.67
CA ASN A 157 8.42 -2.45 18.32
C ASN A 157 8.04 -3.78 17.65
N ALA A 158 8.94 -4.32 16.83
CA ALA A 158 8.73 -5.56 16.08
C ALA A 158 8.32 -6.76 16.95
N LEU A 159 8.66 -6.76 18.24
CA LEU A 159 8.29 -7.82 19.18
C LEU A 159 6.89 -7.64 19.80
N ARG A 160 6.26 -6.47 19.64
CA ARG A 160 5.02 -6.11 20.34
C ARG A 160 3.90 -5.62 19.41
N CYS A 161 4.21 -5.23 18.18
CA CYS A 161 3.22 -4.66 17.28
C CYS A 161 2.43 -5.71 16.50
N GLY A 162 2.71 -7.01 16.64
CA GLY A 162 1.97 -8.09 15.96
C GLY A 162 2.25 -8.21 14.46
N ALA A 163 3.11 -7.37 13.89
CA ALA A 163 3.47 -7.43 12.48
C ALA A 163 4.49 -8.55 12.21
N THR A 164 4.24 -9.35 11.18
CA THR A 164 5.14 -10.40 10.73
C THR A 164 6.38 -9.81 10.04
N PRO A 165 7.50 -10.55 9.95
CA PRO A 165 8.67 -10.10 9.20
C PRO A 165 8.35 -9.74 7.74
N GLY A 166 7.44 -10.49 7.09
CA GLY A 166 6.95 -10.18 5.74
C GLY A 166 6.22 -8.83 5.68
N ALA A 167 5.38 -8.53 6.66
CA ALA A 167 4.69 -7.24 6.74
C ALA A 167 5.68 -6.07 6.93
N PHE A 168 6.72 -6.28 7.74
CA PHE A 168 7.80 -5.29 7.88
C PHE A 168 8.55 -5.05 6.58
N LEU A 169 8.85 -6.11 5.82
CA LEU A 169 9.44 -5.98 4.49
C LEU A 169 8.55 -5.15 3.57
N TRP A 170 7.26 -5.45 3.53
CA TRP A 170 6.32 -4.67 2.73
C TRP A 170 6.32 -3.19 3.12
N LEU A 171 6.19 -2.87 4.42
CA LEU A 171 6.24 -1.49 4.93
C LEU A 171 7.54 -0.77 4.52
N MET A 172 8.68 -1.44 4.67
CA MET A 172 9.96 -0.82 4.31
C MET A 172 10.11 -0.63 2.80
N MET A 173 9.67 -1.60 2.00
CA MET A 173 9.71 -1.50 0.54
C MET A 173 8.86 -0.33 0.05
N ILE A 174 7.63 -0.15 0.56
CA ILE A 174 6.81 1.02 0.25
C ILE A 174 7.51 2.33 0.65
N GLY A 175 8.16 2.33 1.82
CA GLY A 175 8.98 3.47 2.25
C GLY A 175 10.06 3.83 1.22
N GLY A 176 10.81 2.82 0.77
CA GLY A 176 11.94 2.99 -0.16
C GLY A 176 11.54 3.33 -1.59
N THR A 177 10.38 2.86 -2.05
CA THR A 177 9.93 3.10 -3.43
C THR A 177 9.06 4.34 -3.59
N SER A 178 8.29 4.71 -2.55
CA SER A 178 7.21 5.70 -2.68
C SER A 178 7.32 6.91 -1.75
N ILE A 179 8.11 6.84 -0.68
CA ILE A 179 8.09 7.85 0.39
C ILE A 179 9.44 8.57 0.52
N PHE A 180 10.51 7.80 0.66
CA PHE A 180 11.83 8.34 0.97
C PHE A 180 12.61 8.66 -0.30
N HIS A 181 13.00 9.93 -0.43
CA HIS A 181 13.83 10.42 -1.52
C HIS A 181 15.15 11.03 -1.03
N GLU A 182 15.23 11.38 0.26
CA GLU A 182 16.42 11.95 0.86
C GLU A 182 17.45 10.86 1.22
N PRO A 183 18.76 11.11 1.01
CA PRO A 183 19.81 10.13 1.28
C PRO A 183 19.82 9.59 2.71
N ASP A 184 19.56 10.46 3.69
CA ASP A 184 19.57 10.09 5.11
C ASP A 184 18.42 9.15 5.49
N ASP A 185 17.22 9.41 4.96
CA ASP A 185 16.05 8.55 5.17
C ASP A 185 16.25 7.19 4.50
N ILE A 186 16.81 7.18 3.29
CA ILE A 186 17.15 5.96 2.56
C ILE A 186 18.20 5.15 3.33
N ALA A 187 19.28 5.77 3.82
CA ALA A 187 20.33 5.09 4.58
C ALA A 187 19.80 4.50 5.89
N TRP A 188 18.94 5.24 6.60
CA TRP A 188 18.24 4.74 7.78
C TRP A 188 17.39 3.51 7.43
N LEU A 189 16.54 3.59 6.40
CA LEU A 189 15.66 2.50 6.00
C LEU A 189 16.44 1.25 5.56
N LYS A 190 17.52 1.42 4.78
CA LYS A 190 18.40 0.33 4.31
C LYS A 190 18.91 -0.53 5.46
N THR A 191 19.25 0.10 6.58
CA THR A 191 19.77 -0.61 7.77
C THR A 191 18.73 -1.60 8.33
N TRP A 192 17.47 -1.19 8.40
CA TRP A 192 16.37 -2.03 8.85
C TRP A 192 15.98 -3.09 7.83
N LEU A 193 15.97 -2.72 6.54
CA LEU A 193 15.63 -3.65 5.46
C LEU A 193 16.63 -4.80 5.39
N ARG A 194 17.94 -4.51 5.46
CA ARG A 194 19.00 -5.54 5.47
C ARG A 194 18.84 -6.54 6.62
N ARG A 195 18.47 -6.07 7.81
CA ARG A 195 18.22 -6.96 8.97
C ARG A 195 17.04 -7.88 8.69
N THR A 196 15.96 -7.34 8.15
CA THR A 196 14.73 -8.11 7.90
C THR A 196 14.90 -9.08 6.74
N ILE A 197 15.63 -8.70 5.68
CA ILE A 197 16.04 -9.60 4.58
C ILE A 197 16.77 -10.83 5.12
N LYS A 198 17.71 -10.62 6.06
CA LYS A 198 18.45 -11.72 6.70
C LYS A 198 17.53 -12.60 7.56
N LEU A 199 16.60 -12.01 8.30
CA LEU A 199 15.63 -12.76 9.11
C LEU A 199 14.72 -13.63 8.24
N CYS A 200 14.28 -13.12 7.09
CA CYS A 200 13.46 -13.86 6.13
C CYS A 200 14.27 -14.77 5.19
N SER A 201 15.60 -14.82 5.33
CA SER A 201 16.49 -15.60 4.46
C SER A 201 16.33 -15.32 2.96
N ILE A 202 16.04 -14.07 2.60
CA ILE A 202 15.81 -13.66 1.21
C ILE A 202 17.17 -13.47 0.52
N SER A 203 17.39 -14.20 -0.56
CA SER A 203 18.63 -14.16 -1.35
C SER A 203 18.45 -13.61 -2.77
N SER A 204 17.20 -13.51 -3.26
CA SER A 204 16.91 -13.01 -4.61
C SER A 204 15.76 -12.01 -4.62
N TRP A 205 15.69 -11.23 -5.71
CA TRP A 205 14.55 -10.35 -5.97
C TRP A 205 13.24 -11.15 -6.12
N ASP A 206 13.29 -12.32 -6.77
CA ASP A 206 12.08 -13.14 -6.97
C ASP A 206 11.47 -13.58 -5.64
N GLN A 207 12.31 -14.00 -4.67
CA GLN A 207 11.84 -14.32 -3.32
C GLN A 207 11.26 -13.08 -2.59
N MET A 208 11.89 -11.92 -2.73
CA MET A 208 11.33 -10.66 -2.20
C MET A 208 9.97 -10.37 -2.84
N ARG A 209 9.88 -10.50 -4.16
CA ARG A 209 8.67 -10.23 -4.95
C ARG A 209 7.53 -11.17 -4.55
N ASP A 210 7.81 -12.44 -4.32
CA ASP A 210 6.81 -13.42 -3.85
C ASP A 210 6.21 -13.02 -2.51
N ILE A 211 7.05 -12.55 -1.58
CA ILE A 211 6.59 -12.01 -0.30
C ILE A 211 5.74 -10.75 -0.54
N LEU A 212 6.21 -9.79 -1.33
CA LEU A 212 5.46 -8.56 -1.58
C LEU A 212 4.10 -8.82 -2.23
N ASN A 213 4.03 -9.78 -3.17
CA ASN A 213 2.79 -10.22 -3.81
C ASN A 213 1.80 -10.88 -2.83
N SER A 214 2.28 -11.50 -1.75
CA SER A 214 1.40 -12.05 -0.70
C SER A 214 0.72 -10.98 0.17
N PHE A 215 1.22 -9.74 0.12
CA PHE A 215 0.64 -8.55 0.74
C PHE A 215 -0.07 -7.69 -0.32
N LEU A 216 0.43 -6.50 -0.61
CA LEU A 216 -0.09 -5.61 -1.65
C LEU A 216 1.03 -5.26 -2.64
N TRP A 217 0.90 -5.70 -3.88
CA TRP A 217 1.87 -5.37 -4.90
C TRP A 217 1.23 -5.36 -6.28
N ILE A 218 1.60 -4.37 -7.09
CA ILE A 218 1.23 -4.30 -8.50
C ILE A 218 2.52 -4.33 -9.29
N GLY A 219 2.81 -5.47 -9.92
CA GLY A 219 4.10 -5.69 -10.57
C GLY A 219 4.40 -4.64 -11.63
N LEU A 220 3.39 -4.27 -12.43
CA LEU A 220 3.48 -3.24 -13.47
C LEU A 220 4.00 -1.88 -12.96
N ILE A 221 3.64 -1.50 -11.72
CA ILE A 221 3.98 -0.20 -11.15
C ILE A 221 5.26 -0.29 -10.33
N TYR A 222 5.41 -1.38 -9.57
CA TYR A 222 6.38 -1.43 -8.48
C TYR A 222 7.57 -2.36 -8.71
N ASP A 223 7.52 -3.31 -9.66
CA ASP A 223 8.62 -4.28 -9.82
C ASP A 223 9.95 -3.60 -10.14
N LYS A 224 9.96 -2.66 -11.09
CA LYS A 224 11.18 -1.94 -11.47
C LYS A 224 11.76 -1.10 -10.33
N PRO A 225 11.03 -0.12 -9.75
CA PRO A 225 11.58 0.67 -8.65
C PRO A 225 11.90 -0.19 -7.41
N GLY A 226 11.11 -1.24 -7.15
CA GLY A 226 11.35 -2.18 -6.06
C GLY A 226 12.64 -2.98 -6.25
N GLN A 227 12.87 -3.52 -7.45
CA GLN A 227 14.08 -4.26 -7.76
C GLN A 227 15.33 -3.38 -7.69
N ASP A 228 15.24 -2.16 -8.23
CA ASP A 228 16.33 -1.18 -8.16
C ASP A 228 16.66 -0.82 -6.70
N PHE A 229 15.63 -0.61 -5.87
CA PHE A 229 15.81 -0.37 -4.44
C PHE A 229 16.43 -1.58 -3.73
N PHE A 230 15.92 -2.80 -3.97
CA PHE A 230 16.44 -4.04 -3.39
C PHE A 230 17.92 -4.27 -3.71
N LYS A 231 18.32 -4.14 -4.99
CA LYS A 231 19.72 -4.27 -5.43
C LYS A 231 20.63 -3.28 -4.70
N ASN A 232 20.19 -2.04 -4.56
CA ASN A 232 20.90 -0.99 -3.83
C ASN A 232 20.96 -1.23 -2.30
N CYS A 233 20.23 -2.20 -1.77
CA CYS A 233 20.22 -2.57 -0.35
C CYS A 233 21.04 -3.84 -0.07
N VAL A 234 21.10 -4.79 -1.00
CA VAL A 234 21.83 -6.05 -0.82
C VAL A 234 23.32 -5.90 -1.09
N HIS A 235 23.70 -4.91 -1.90
CA HIS A 235 25.07 -4.44 -2.08
C HIS A 235 25.38 -3.23 -1.17
#